data_AF-A0A7Y1MVR6-F1
#
_entry.id   AF-A0A7Y1MVR6-F1
#
_cell.length_a   1.000
_cell.length_b   1.000
_cell.length_c   1.000
_cell.angle_alpha   90.00
_cell.angle_beta   90.00
_cell.angle_gamma   90.00
#
_symmetry.space_group_name_H-M   'P 1'
#
loop_
_entity.id
_entity.type
_entity.pdbx_description
1 polymer ?
#
loop_
_entity_poly.entity_id
_entity_poly.type
_entity_poly.pdbx_seq_one_letter_code
_entity_poly.pdbx_strand_id
1 'polypeptide(L)'
;MEPNQVIDALAEQVEDAKSRGLKEVSIESLEKYMAALRERVEKLSPLTEANTEFQRQATEHAFQDRQAMFRTVIDAGQAALKSSILVGGGAAAALLAFASSAWKALSPAGLELLGLTVFMLACGVVLAVIASGATYLSQGLYHDGMGKPHNCWEDRAGNALRYASLALVAISYGLYGWACWKVYRMMGSFSVDSYIPLG
;
A
#
# COMPACT_ATOMS: atom_id res chain seq x y z
N MET A 1 -16.89 -31.93 -14.68
CA MET A 1 -15.92 -33.05 -14.56
C MET A 1 -14.91 -32.87 -15.66
N GLU A 2 -13.62 -32.95 -15.35
CA GLU A 2 -12.59 -33.08 -16.38
C GLU A 2 -12.89 -34.35 -17.22
N PRO A 3 -12.71 -34.34 -18.54
CA PRO A 3 -13.00 -35.48 -19.42
C PRO A 3 -12.39 -36.79 -18.93
N ASN A 4 -11.22 -36.71 -18.28
CA ASN A 4 -10.51 -37.86 -17.71
C ASN A 4 -11.25 -38.51 -16.53
N GLN A 5 -11.96 -37.75 -15.68
CA GLN A 5 -12.68 -38.33 -14.55
C GLN A 5 -13.89 -39.17 -14.99
N VAL A 6 -14.47 -38.86 -16.16
CA VAL A 6 -15.57 -39.65 -16.73
C VAL A 6 -15.04 -40.96 -17.32
N ILE A 7 -13.84 -40.92 -17.92
CA ILE A 7 -13.15 -42.10 -18.45
C ILE A 7 -12.71 -43.02 -17.30
N ASP A 8 -12.17 -42.46 -16.21
CA ASP A 8 -11.73 -43.24 -15.05
C ASP A 8 -12.91 -43.94 -14.35
N ALA A 9 -14.02 -43.23 -14.14
CA ALA A 9 -15.23 -43.80 -13.54
C ALA A 9 -15.87 -44.89 -14.42
N LEU A 10 -15.77 -44.76 -15.75
CA LEU A 10 -16.24 -45.77 -16.69
C LEU A 10 -15.33 -47.01 -16.65
N ALA A 11 -14.01 -46.81 -16.62
CA ALA A 11 -13.03 -47.90 -16.52
C ALA A 11 -13.21 -48.71 -15.22
N GLU A 12 -13.41 -48.02 -14.09
CA GLU A 12 -13.60 -48.66 -12.78
C GLU A 12 -14.86 -49.54 -12.72
N GLN A 13 -15.96 -49.11 -13.34
CA GLN A 13 -17.19 -49.92 -13.40
C GLN A 13 -17.11 -51.09 -14.37
N VAL A 14 -16.35 -50.95 -15.45
CA VAL A 14 -16.04 -52.08 -16.35
C VAL A 14 -15.18 -53.11 -15.62
N GLU A 15 -14.23 -52.67 -14.79
CA GLU A 15 -13.40 -53.53 -13.95
C GLU A 15 -14.24 -54.27 -12.89
N ASP A 16 -15.18 -53.59 -12.22
CA ASP A 16 -16.10 -54.20 -11.24
C ASP A 16 -17.03 -55.24 -11.91
N ALA A 17 -17.59 -54.91 -13.09
CA ALA A 17 -18.43 -55.84 -13.84
C ALA A 17 -17.65 -57.11 -14.26
N LYS A 18 -16.40 -56.94 -14.68
CA LYS A 18 -15.48 -58.04 -15.03
C LYS A 18 -15.13 -58.90 -13.82
N SER A 19 -14.95 -58.29 -12.63
CA SER A 19 -14.67 -59.01 -11.38
C SER A 19 -15.84 -59.91 -10.93
N ARG A 20 -17.07 -59.55 -11.30
CA ARG A 20 -18.30 -60.32 -11.03
C ARG A 20 -18.57 -61.46 -12.02
N GLY A 21 -17.63 -61.72 -12.94
CA GLY A 21 -17.70 -62.83 -13.89
C GLY A 21 -18.59 -62.56 -15.12
N LEU A 22 -19.06 -61.32 -15.31
CA LEU A 22 -19.79 -60.92 -16.51
C LEU A 22 -18.80 -60.78 -17.67
N LYS A 23 -18.92 -61.65 -18.67
CA LYS A 23 -18.09 -61.64 -19.89
C LYS A 23 -18.71 -60.83 -21.03
N GLU A 24 -20.01 -60.54 -20.93
CA GLU A 24 -20.81 -59.89 -21.97
C GLU A 24 -21.71 -58.84 -21.32
N VAL A 25 -21.75 -57.64 -21.89
CA VAL A 25 -22.62 -56.54 -21.47
C VAL A 25 -23.68 -56.35 -22.53
N SER A 26 -24.96 -56.46 -22.15
CA SER A 26 -26.04 -56.23 -23.10
C SER A 26 -26.13 -54.75 -23.48
N ILE A 27 -26.51 -54.49 -24.73
CA ILE A 27 -26.72 -53.13 -25.24
C ILE A 27 -27.74 -52.37 -24.37
N GLU A 28 -28.80 -53.05 -23.92
CA GLU A 28 -29.83 -52.48 -23.04
C GLU A 28 -29.29 -52.05 -21.66
N SER A 29 -28.32 -52.78 -21.11
CA SER A 29 -27.66 -52.40 -19.84
C SER A 29 -26.78 -51.16 -20.03
N LEU A 30 -26.10 -51.07 -21.18
CA LEU A 30 -25.30 -49.92 -21.55
C LEU A 30 -26.17 -48.67 -21.79
N GLU A 31 -27.31 -48.83 -22.46
CA GLU A 31 -28.29 -47.75 -22.68
C GLU A 31 -28.87 -47.24 -21.37
N LYS A 32 -29.23 -48.13 -20.43
CA LYS A 32 -29.67 -47.73 -19.08
C LYS A 32 -28.60 -46.98 -18.32
N TYR A 33 -27.35 -47.44 -18.40
CA TYR A 33 -26.24 -46.76 -17.74
C TYR A 33 -25.98 -45.38 -18.35
N MET A 34 -25.95 -45.26 -19.67
CA MET A 34 -25.81 -43.99 -20.38
C MET A 34 -26.94 -43.02 -20.05
N ALA A 35 -28.18 -43.50 -19.92
CA ALA A 35 -29.33 -42.68 -19.51
C ALA A 35 -29.15 -42.16 -18.07
N ALA A 36 -28.76 -43.01 -17.12
CA ALA A 36 -28.51 -42.61 -15.73
C ALA A 36 -27.31 -41.66 -15.61
N LEU A 37 -26.26 -41.85 -16.40
CA LEU A 37 -25.09 -40.97 -16.44
C LEU A 37 -25.48 -39.59 -16.97
N ARG A 38 -26.30 -39.54 -18.03
CA ARG A 38 -26.78 -38.30 -18.63
C ARG A 38 -27.62 -37.49 -17.64
N GLU A 39 -28.54 -38.13 -16.91
CA GLU A 39 -29.35 -37.47 -15.87
C GLU A 39 -28.48 -36.91 -14.72
N ARG A 40 -27.41 -37.63 -14.34
CA ARG A 40 -26.45 -37.17 -13.32
C ARG A 40 -25.64 -35.97 -13.79
N VAL A 41 -25.17 -35.99 -15.05
CA VAL A 41 -24.45 -34.87 -15.68
C VAL A 41 -25.35 -33.65 -15.83
N GLU A 42 -26.61 -33.84 -16.22
CA GLU A 42 -27.58 -32.76 -16.38
C GLU A 42 -27.92 -32.07 -15.04
N LYS A 43 -27.95 -32.83 -13.94
CA LYS A 43 -28.11 -32.28 -12.58
C LYS A 43 -26.85 -31.58 -12.05
N LEU A 44 -25.66 -32.04 -12.43
CA LEU A 44 -24.36 -31.50 -11.98
C LEU A 44 -23.86 -30.32 -12.84
N SER A 45 -24.29 -30.23 -14.10
CA SER A 45 -23.98 -29.16 -15.04
C SER A 45 -24.29 -27.76 -14.48
N PRO A 46 -25.50 -27.46 -13.96
CA PRO A 46 -25.81 -26.13 -13.41
C PRO A 46 -25.00 -25.79 -12.16
N LEU A 47 -24.64 -26.79 -11.32
CA LEU A 47 -23.77 -26.58 -10.16
C LEU A 47 -22.33 -26.28 -10.55
N THR A 48 -21.83 -26.94 -11.60
CA THR A 48 -20.46 -26.74 -12.09
C THR A 48 -20.33 -25.37 -12.75
N GLU A 49 -21.31 -24.98 -13.56
CA GLU A 49 -21.39 -23.66 -14.19
C GLU A 49 -21.51 -22.54 -13.14
N ALA A 50 -22.39 -22.70 -12.15
CA ALA A 50 -22.52 -21.77 -11.04
C ALA A 50 -21.20 -21.64 -10.24
N ASN A 51 -20.49 -22.75 -10.01
CA ASN A 51 -19.20 -22.72 -9.31
C ASN A 51 -18.12 -22.02 -10.13
N THR A 52 -18.08 -22.25 -11.45
CA THR A 52 -17.13 -21.54 -12.34
C THR A 52 -17.42 -20.06 -12.45
N GLU A 53 -18.68 -19.66 -12.55
CA GLU A 53 -19.06 -18.24 -12.58
C GLU A 53 -18.80 -17.57 -11.22
N PHE A 54 -19.07 -18.26 -10.11
CA PHE A 54 -18.71 -17.77 -8.78
C PHE A 54 -17.19 -17.58 -8.63
N GLN A 55 -16.37 -18.52 -9.12
CA GLN A 55 -14.92 -18.35 -9.11
C GLN A 55 -14.45 -17.21 -10.00
N ARG A 56 -15.07 -17.02 -11.18
CA ARG A 56 -14.79 -15.91 -12.08
C ARG A 56 -15.11 -14.58 -11.40
N GLN A 57 -16.29 -14.45 -10.82
CA GLN A 57 -16.71 -13.27 -10.06
C GLN A 57 -15.81 -13.01 -8.86
N ALA A 58 -15.48 -14.04 -8.07
CA ALA A 58 -14.58 -13.89 -6.94
C ALA A 58 -13.19 -13.41 -7.37
N THR A 59 -12.67 -13.90 -8.50
CA THR A 59 -11.38 -13.46 -9.06
C THR A 59 -11.43 -12.02 -9.55
N GLU A 60 -12.51 -11.66 -10.25
CA GLU A 60 -12.75 -10.30 -10.74
C GLU A 60 -12.87 -9.30 -9.58
N HIS A 61 -13.65 -9.63 -8.55
CA HIS A 61 -13.74 -8.84 -7.33
C HIS A 61 -12.40 -8.72 -6.61
N ALA A 62 -11.66 -9.81 -6.45
CA ALA A 62 -10.34 -9.76 -5.82
C ALA A 62 -9.34 -8.88 -6.60
N PHE A 63 -9.41 -8.88 -7.93
CA PHE A 63 -8.59 -8.01 -8.77
C PHE A 63 -8.99 -6.54 -8.61
N GLN A 64 -10.29 -6.23 -8.65
CA GLN A 64 -10.83 -4.89 -8.44
C GLN A 64 -10.48 -4.35 -7.04
N ASP A 65 -10.65 -5.16 -6.00
CA ASP A 65 -10.32 -4.81 -4.62
C ASP A 65 -8.83 -4.52 -4.47
N ARG A 66 -7.95 -5.32 -5.10
CA ARG A 66 -6.50 -5.07 -5.07
C ARG A 66 -6.14 -3.74 -5.73
N GLN A 67 -6.77 -3.42 -6.86
CA GLN A 67 -6.54 -2.15 -7.55
C GLN A 67 -7.06 -0.96 -6.74
N ALA A 68 -8.24 -1.10 -6.14
CA ALA A 68 -8.83 -0.08 -5.27
C ALA A 68 -7.94 0.16 -4.03
N MET A 69 -7.54 -0.91 -3.35
CA MET A 69 -6.65 -0.85 -2.19
C MET A 69 -5.30 -0.21 -2.52
N PHE A 70 -4.70 -0.56 -3.66
CA PHE A 70 -3.45 0.05 -4.10
C PHE A 70 -3.60 1.57 -4.29
N ARG A 71 -4.67 2.00 -4.96
CA ARG A 71 -4.97 3.43 -5.15
C ARG A 71 -5.19 4.14 -3.83
N THR A 72 -5.98 3.57 -2.92
CA THR A 72 -6.24 4.15 -1.59
C THR A 72 -4.94 4.35 -0.79
N VAL A 73 -4.02 3.39 -0.82
CA VAL A 73 -2.73 3.50 -0.11
C VAL A 73 -1.87 4.63 -0.70
N ILE A 74 -1.82 4.75 -2.03
CA ILE A 74 -1.07 5.83 -2.69
C ILE A 74 -1.67 7.20 -2.35
N ASP A 75 -2.99 7.34 -2.44
CA ASP A 75 -3.69 8.59 -2.14
C ASP A 75 -3.50 9.00 -0.68
N ALA A 76 -3.58 8.04 0.25
CA ALA A 76 -3.29 8.26 1.67
C ALA A 76 -1.83 8.70 1.90
N GLY A 77 -0.87 8.07 1.23
CA GLY A 77 0.55 8.45 1.29
C GLY A 77 0.81 9.86 0.77
N GLN A 78 0.21 10.24 -0.36
CA GLN A 78 0.30 11.60 -0.91
C GLN A 78 -0.35 12.64 0.01
N ALA A 79 -1.50 12.32 0.61
CA ALA A 79 -2.15 13.18 1.59
C ALA A 79 -1.25 13.41 2.81
N ALA A 80 -0.61 12.36 3.34
CA ALA A 80 0.34 12.46 4.44
C ALA A 80 1.56 13.33 4.10
N LEU A 81 2.14 13.16 2.91
CA LEU A 81 3.26 13.99 2.43
C LEU A 81 2.86 15.47 2.32
N LYS A 82 1.71 15.78 1.72
CA LYS A 82 1.20 17.15 1.60
C LYS A 82 0.96 17.77 2.98
N SER A 83 0.37 17.00 3.90
CA SER A 83 0.17 17.43 5.28
C SER A 83 1.50 17.70 5.99
N SER A 84 2.49 16.83 5.82
CA SER A 84 3.84 17.00 6.37
C SER A 84 4.52 18.30 5.90
N ILE A 85 4.44 18.58 4.59
CA ILE A 85 4.96 19.82 4.00
C ILE A 85 4.22 21.05 4.56
N LEU A 86 2.89 20.98 4.64
CA LEU A 86 2.07 22.08 5.14
C LEU A 86 2.36 22.39 6.62
N VAL A 87 2.46 21.37 7.46
CA VAL A 87 2.74 21.52 8.90
C VAL A 87 4.16 22.05 9.11
N GLY A 88 5.17 21.43 8.49
CA GLY A 88 6.55 21.87 8.63
C GLY A 88 6.80 23.27 8.08
N GLY A 89 6.28 23.55 6.87
CA GLY A 89 6.40 24.85 6.22
C GLY A 89 5.61 25.95 6.92
N GLY A 90 4.40 25.63 7.37
CA GLY A 90 3.56 26.54 8.15
C GLY A 90 4.18 26.90 9.50
N ALA A 91 4.74 25.91 10.21
CA ALA A 91 5.46 26.14 11.46
C ALA A 91 6.71 27.02 11.24
N ALA A 92 7.48 26.77 10.18
CA ALA A 92 8.65 27.58 9.85
C ALA A 92 8.26 29.03 9.53
N ALA A 93 7.21 29.23 8.72
CA ALA A 93 6.69 30.56 8.39
C ALA A 93 6.18 31.29 9.64
N ALA A 94 5.46 30.60 10.53
CA ALA A 94 4.98 31.16 11.79
C ALA A 94 6.14 31.58 12.71
N LEU A 95 7.20 30.77 12.82
CA LEU A 95 8.38 31.11 13.59
C LEU A 95 9.18 32.27 12.99
N LEU A 96 9.26 32.39 11.66
CA LEU A 96 9.87 33.54 11.01
C LEU A 96 9.06 34.83 11.24
N ALA A 97 7.74 34.75 11.17
CA ALA A 97 6.86 35.87 11.50
C ALA A 97 7.04 36.28 12.98
N PHE A 98 7.11 35.30 13.88
CA PHE A 98 7.39 35.53 15.30
C PHE A 98 8.78 36.12 15.54
N ALA A 99 9.80 35.66 14.80
CA ALA A 99 11.16 36.18 14.88
C ALA A 99 11.20 37.69 14.62
N SER A 100 10.43 38.16 13.63
CA SER A 100 10.36 39.57 13.25
C SER A 100 9.85 40.47 14.38
N SER A 101 8.90 39.99 15.20
CA SER A 101 8.35 40.76 16.33
C SER A 101 9.13 40.57 17.63
N ALA A 102 9.74 39.41 17.85
CA ALA A 102 10.36 39.03 19.12
C ALA A 102 11.90 39.20 19.17
N TRP A 103 12.56 39.54 18.06
CA TRP A 103 14.03 39.66 17.97
C TRP A 103 14.66 40.49 19.10
N LYS A 104 14.02 41.59 19.52
CA LYS A 104 14.54 42.48 20.58
C LYS A 104 14.35 41.95 22.00
N ALA A 105 13.41 41.02 22.20
CA ALA A 105 13.07 40.46 23.50
C ALA A 105 13.77 39.12 23.79
N LEU A 106 14.41 38.53 22.77
CA LEU A 106 15.18 37.30 22.91
C LEU A 106 16.63 37.61 23.30
N SER A 107 17.16 36.80 24.21
CA SER A 107 18.61 36.71 24.42
C SER A 107 19.31 36.20 23.16
N PRO A 108 20.62 36.49 22.97
CA PRO A 108 21.40 35.97 21.84
C PRO A 108 21.30 34.44 21.70
N ALA A 109 21.29 33.71 22.83
CA ALA A 109 21.13 32.26 22.85
C ALA A 109 19.74 31.81 22.39
N GLY A 110 18.68 32.53 22.75
CA GLY A 110 17.33 32.26 22.26
C GLY A 110 17.22 32.45 20.75
N LEU A 111 17.93 33.44 20.21
CA LEU A 111 17.91 33.79 18.80
C LEU A 111 18.63 32.74 17.93
N GLU A 112 19.77 32.24 18.42
CA GLU A 112 20.46 31.10 17.80
C GLU A 112 19.56 29.86 17.80
N LEU A 113 18.87 29.60 18.91
CA LEU A 113 17.91 28.50 19.01
C LEU A 113 16.76 28.64 18.00
N LEU A 114 16.23 29.84 17.82
CA LEU A 114 15.19 30.14 16.84
C LEU A 114 15.67 29.88 15.42
N GLY A 115 16.85 30.38 15.05
CA GLY A 115 17.45 30.16 13.74
C GLY A 115 17.67 28.68 13.44
N LEU A 116 18.24 27.94 14.40
CA LEU A 116 18.45 26.49 14.27
C LEU A 116 17.11 25.73 14.13
N THR A 117 16.09 26.16 14.87
CA THR A 117 14.74 25.56 14.79
C THR A 117 14.12 25.76 13.42
N VAL A 118 14.15 26.99 12.89
CA VAL A 118 13.62 27.29 11.54
C VAL A 118 14.39 26.51 10.48
N PHE A 119 15.72 26.43 10.61
CA PHE A 119 16.55 25.62 9.71
C PHE A 119 16.18 24.14 9.75
N MET A 120 16.00 23.54 10.93
CA MET A 120 15.56 22.15 11.08
C MET A 120 14.19 21.90 10.44
N LEU A 121 13.24 22.81 10.63
CA LEU A 121 11.93 22.72 9.97
C LEU A 121 12.05 22.80 8.44
N ALA A 122 12.88 23.71 7.92
CA ALA A 122 13.14 23.82 6.49
C ALA A 122 13.78 22.54 5.93
N CYS A 123 14.77 21.97 6.62
CA CYS A 123 15.37 20.68 6.25
C CYS A 123 14.32 19.56 6.22
N GLY A 124 13.45 19.48 7.24
CA GLY A 124 12.36 18.49 7.25
C GLY A 124 11.41 18.64 6.06
N VAL A 125 11.07 19.88 5.67
CA VAL A 125 10.23 20.14 4.49
C VAL A 125 10.93 19.72 3.20
N VAL A 126 12.22 20.06 3.04
CA VAL A 126 13.01 19.65 1.87
C VAL A 126 13.05 18.12 1.75
N LEU A 127 13.27 17.40 2.85
CA LEU A 127 13.26 15.93 2.85
C LEU A 127 11.88 15.37 2.44
N ALA A 128 10.78 15.96 2.91
CA ALA A 128 9.43 15.55 2.53
C ALA A 128 9.16 15.80 1.03
N VAL A 129 9.65 16.91 0.48
CA VAL A 129 9.54 17.21 -0.96
C VAL A 129 10.36 16.21 -1.79
N ILE A 130 11.61 15.92 -1.38
CA ILE A 130 12.45 14.92 -2.05
C ILE A 130 11.78 13.54 -2.00
N ALA A 131 11.20 13.15 -0.87
CA ALA A 131 10.46 11.89 -0.75
C ALA A 131 9.24 11.83 -1.69
N SER A 132 8.53 12.95 -1.87
CA SER A 132 7.44 13.05 -2.85
C SER A 132 7.95 12.82 -4.28
N GLY A 133 9.05 13.48 -4.66
CA GLY A 133 9.68 13.29 -5.97
C GLY A 133 10.21 11.87 -6.20
N ALA A 134 10.85 11.27 -5.20
CA ALA A 134 11.31 9.90 -5.25
C ALA A 134 10.16 8.89 -5.36
N THR A 135 9.01 9.16 -4.75
CA THR A 135 7.79 8.35 -4.91
C THR A 135 7.26 8.43 -6.33
N TYR A 136 7.24 9.62 -6.94
CA TYR A 136 6.85 9.79 -8.35
C TYR A 136 7.79 9.02 -9.28
N LEU A 137 9.11 9.12 -9.07
CA LEU A 137 10.09 8.39 -9.87
C LEU A 137 9.97 6.86 -9.70
N SER A 138 9.73 6.39 -8.46
CA SER A 138 9.47 4.98 -8.17
C SER A 138 8.28 4.44 -8.97
N GLN A 139 7.18 5.21 -9.06
CA GLN A 139 6.01 4.85 -9.87
C GLN A 139 6.34 4.78 -11.37
N GLY A 140 7.15 5.71 -11.89
CA GLY A 140 7.62 5.67 -13.28
C GLY A 140 8.44 4.40 -13.59
N LEU A 141 9.34 4.02 -12.69
CA LEU A 141 10.16 2.81 -12.85
C LEU A 141 9.32 1.53 -12.81
N TYR A 142 8.32 1.44 -11.92
CA TYR A 142 7.41 0.30 -11.91
C TYR A 142 6.56 0.23 -13.18
N HIS A 143 6.21 1.37 -13.77
CA HIS A 143 5.52 1.41 -15.05
C HIS A 143 6.40 0.86 -16.19
N ASP A 144 7.65 1.32 -16.27
CA ASP A 144 8.63 0.86 -17.28
C ASP A 144 9.09 -0.59 -17.07
N GLY A 145 8.87 -1.15 -15.88
CA GLY A 145 9.08 -2.56 -15.55
C GLY A 145 7.93 -3.48 -15.98
N MET A 146 6.75 -2.93 -16.31
CA MET A 146 5.60 -3.75 -16.71
C MET A 146 5.88 -4.48 -18.03
N GLY A 147 5.86 -5.82 -17.99
CA GLY A 147 6.14 -6.68 -19.14
C GLY A 147 7.56 -7.24 -19.20
N LYS A 148 8.44 -6.86 -18.25
CA LYS A 148 9.77 -7.47 -18.09
C LYS A 148 9.72 -8.66 -17.13
N PRO A 149 10.74 -9.55 -17.14
CA PRO A 149 10.82 -10.66 -16.19
C PRO A 149 10.83 -10.15 -14.75
N HIS A 150 10.22 -10.92 -13.83
CA HIS A 150 10.24 -10.59 -12.41
C HIS A 150 11.67 -10.34 -11.91
N ASN A 151 11.85 -9.32 -11.07
CA ASN A 151 13.14 -8.94 -10.47
C ASN A 151 14.09 -8.23 -11.45
N CYS A 152 13.54 -7.50 -12.41
CA CYS A 152 14.30 -6.64 -13.31
C CYS A 152 14.99 -5.49 -12.55
N TRP A 153 15.91 -4.81 -13.23
CA TRP A 153 16.64 -3.68 -12.64
C TRP A 153 15.67 -2.57 -12.19
N GLU A 154 14.62 -2.34 -12.97
CA GLU A 154 13.59 -1.34 -12.75
C GLU A 154 12.79 -1.64 -11.46
N ASP A 155 12.44 -2.91 -11.22
CA ASP A 155 11.77 -3.33 -9.97
C ASP A 155 12.67 -3.08 -8.74
N ARG A 156 13.98 -3.36 -8.86
CA ARG A 156 14.96 -3.13 -7.79
C ARG A 156 15.15 -1.65 -7.51
N ALA A 157 15.30 -0.84 -8.56
CA ALA A 157 15.43 0.60 -8.45
C ALA A 157 14.16 1.26 -7.89
N GLY A 158 12.98 0.82 -8.34
CA GLY A 158 11.68 1.23 -7.80
C GLY A 158 11.55 0.93 -6.30
N ASN A 159 11.90 -0.30 -5.90
CA ASN A 159 11.91 -0.70 -4.49
C ASN A 159 12.89 0.11 -3.64
N ALA A 160 14.10 0.37 -4.15
CA ALA A 160 15.10 1.17 -3.45
C ALA A 160 14.60 2.61 -3.22
N LEU A 161 14.03 3.25 -4.25
CA LEU A 161 13.43 4.58 -4.13
C LEU A 161 12.26 4.59 -3.14
N ARG A 162 11.43 3.55 -3.13
CA ARG A 162 10.31 3.43 -2.18
C ARG A 162 10.79 3.43 -0.73
N TYR A 163 11.81 2.62 -0.42
CA TYR A 163 12.39 2.57 0.93
C TYR A 163 13.12 3.88 1.28
N ALA A 164 13.81 4.49 0.32
CA ALA A 164 14.44 5.79 0.51
C ALA A 164 13.39 6.87 0.85
N SER A 165 12.27 6.94 0.10
CA SER A 165 11.17 7.85 0.39
C SER A 165 10.61 7.66 1.80
N LEU A 166 10.38 6.40 2.21
CA LEU A 166 9.88 6.09 3.56
C LEU A 166 10.84 6.57 4.64
N ALA A 167 12.14 6.32 4.46
CA ALA A 167 13.17 6.76 5.40
C ALA A 167 13.26 8.29 5.48
N LEU A 168 13.22 8.98 4.34
CA LEU A 168 13.23 10.45 4.28
C LEU A 168 12.04 11.07 5.03
N VAL A 169 10.84 10.50 4.88
CA VAL A 169 9.65 10.95 5.59
C VAL A 169 9.78 10.71 7.10
N ALA A 170 10.26 9.54 7.52
CA ALA A 170 10.48 9.25 8.93
C ALA A 170 11.50 10.22 9.56
N ILE A 171 12.59 10.51 8.86
CA ILE A 171 13.62 11.47 9.30
C ILE A 171 13.01 12.89 9.39
N SER A 172 12.20 13.29 8.41
CA SER A 172 11.50 14.58 8.41
C SER A 172 10.63 14.77 9.66
N TYR A 173 9.81 13.78 10.02
CA TYR A 173 9.02 13.83 11.25
C TYR A 173 9.88 13.87 12.51
N GLY A 174 11.00 13.14 12.52
CA GLY A 174 11.98 13.21 13.61
C GLY A 174 12.55 14.63 13.79
N LEU A 175 12.89 15.31 12.69
CA LEU A 175 13.35 16.70 12.71
C LEU A 175 12.27 17.66 13.20
N TYR A 176 11.01 17.48 12.79
CA TYR A 176 9.91 18.31 13.28
C TYR A 176 9.68 18.15 14.78
N GLY A 177 9.70 16.92 15.29
CA GLY A 177 9.61 16.67 16.73
C GLY A 177 10.76 17.32 17.50
N TRP A 178 11.99 17.21 16.98
CA TRP A 178 13.15 17.87 17.58
C TRP A 178 13.04 19.40 17.54
N ALA A 179 12.57 19.97 16.44
CA ALA A 179 12.34 21.40 16.30
C ALA A 179 11.32 21.89 17.34
N CYS A 180 10.20 21.18 17.54
CA CYS A 180 9.23 21.50 18.57
C CYS A 180 9.85 21.52 19.99
N TRP A 181 10.74 20.57 20.30
CA TRP A 181 11.47 20.57 21.57
C TRP A 181 12.38 21.80 21.73
N LYS A 182 13.02 22.26 20.64
CA LYS A 182 13.83 23.48 20.64
C LYS A 182 12.98 24.73 20.84
N VAL A 183 11.79 24.83 20.22
CA VAL A 183 10.82 25.91 20.49
C VAL A 183 10.47 25.96 21.97
N TYR A 184 10.16 24.81 22.58
CA TYR A 184 9.86 24.75 24.02
C TYR A 184 11.02 25.30 24.88
N ARG A 185 12.27 24.93 24.56
CA ARG A 185 13.45 25.47 25.27
C ARG A 185 13.66 26.98 25.02
N MET A 186 13.37 27.46 23.82
CA MET A 186 13.45 28.88 23.47
C MET A 186 12.47 29.71 24.31
N MET A 187 11.28 29.19 24.62
CA MET A 187 10.32 29.86 25.50
C MET A 187 10.84 30.13 26.91
N GLY A 188 11.82 29.36 27.39
CA GLY A 188 12.50 29.63 28.66
C GLY A 188 13.57 30.73 28.59
N SER A 189 13.88 31.27 27.40
CA SER A 189 14.99 32.21 27.17
C SER A 189 14.53 33.66 26.96
N PHE A 190 13.24 33.96 27.18
CA PHE A 190 12.71 35.32 27.16
C PHE A 190 13.20 36.11 28.37
N SER A 191 13.74 37.29 28.11
CA SER A 191 14.13 38.24 29.15
C SER A 191 12.87 38.85 29.76
N VAL A 192 12.57 38.53 31.02
CA VAL A 192 11.53 39.23 31.78
C VAL A 192 12.13 40.55 32.25
N ASP A 193 12.06 41.58 31.42
CA ASP A 193 12.37 42.93 31.89
C ASP A 193 11.32 43.31 32.94
N SER A 194 11.75 43.39 34.20
CA SER A 194 10.93 43.89 35.29
C SER A 194 10.68 45.38 35.04
N TYR A 195 9.54 45.69 34.43
CA TYR A 195 9.01 47.05 34.39
C TYR A 195 8.68 47.48 35.82
N ILE A 196 9.67 48.05 36.52
CA ILE A 196 9.42 48.87 37.71
C ILE A 196 9.17 50.28 37.18
N PRO A 197 7.92 50.78 37.20
CA PRO A 197 7.67 52.18 36.92
C PRO A 197 8.22 52.98 38.10
N LEU A 198 9.41 53.58 37.93
CA LEU A 198 9.88 54.62 38.84
C LEU A 198 9.04 55.87 38.59
N GLY A 199 8.13 56.15 39.53
CA GLY A 199 7.44 57.42 39.65
C GLY A 199 8.30 58.51 40.27
#